data_AF-A0A9X1SUG6-F1
#
_entry.id   AF-A0A9X1SUG6-F1
#
_cell.length_a   1.000
_cell.length_b   1.000
_cell.length_c   1.000
_cell.angle_alpha   90.00
_cell.angle_beta   90.00
_cell.angle_gamma   90.00
#
_symmetry.space_group_name_H-M   'P 1'
#
loop_
_entity.id
_entity.type
_entity.pdbx_description
1 polymer ?
#
loop_
_entity_poly.entity_id
_entity_poly.type
_entity_poly.pdbx_seq_one_letter_code
_entity_poly.pdbx_strand_id
1 'polypeptide(L)' 'MSQPDPELDPEVYPPIDPSEPVPDDPGELLPDTPETLPPAPAEPGPGDPEDPDGVPEPT' A
#
# COMPACT_ATOMS: atom_id res chain seq x y z
N MET A 1 -5.77 7.59 -12.90
CA MET A 1 -4.75 6.60 -13.26
C MET A 1 -5.09 5.33 -12.51
N SER A 2 -5.64 4.31 -13.17
CA SER A 2 -5.66 2.97 -12.55
C SER A 2 -4.23 2.47 -12.55
N GLN A 3 -3.67 2.26 -11.37
CA GLN A 3 -2.41 1.54 -11.23
C GLN A 3 -2.61 0.16 -11.86
N PRO A 4 -1.76 -0.29 -12.81
CA PRO A 4 -1.92 -1.61 -13.37
C PRO A 4 -1.81 -2.60 -12.22
N ASP A 5 -2.80 -3.48 -12.07
CA ASP A 5 -2.65 -4.64 -11.20
C ASP A 5 -1.32 -5.33 -11.57
N PRO A 6 -0.43 -5.60 -10.61
CA PRO A 6 0.76 -6.39 -10.90
C PRO A 6 0.25 -7.67 -11.55
N GLU A 7 0.75 -8.00 -12.75
CA GLU A 7 0.34 -9.19 -13.48
C GLU A 7 0.66 -10.41 -12.59
N LEU A 8 -0.32 -10.84 -11.80
CA LEU A 8 -0.21 -12.03 -10.97
C LEU A 8 -0.09 -13.19 -11.94
N ASP A 9 1.06 -13.88 -11.90
CA ASP A 9 1.29 -15.06 -12.72
C ASP A 9 0.19 -16.08 -12.40
N PRO A 10 -0.70 -16.41 -13.35
CA PRO A 10 -1.85 -17.27 -13.11
C PRO A 10 -1.44 -18.72 -12.81
N GLU A 11 -0.20 -19.12 -13.11
CA GLU A 11 0.33 -20.42 -12.69
C GLU A 11 0.82 -20.41 -11.23
N VAL A 12 1.16 -19.24 -10.68
CA VAL A 12 1.59 -19.07 -9.29
C VAL A 12 0.43 -18.68 -8.38
N TYR A 13 -0.47 -17.83 -8.87
CA TYR A 13 -1.65 -17.32 -8.19
C TYR A 13 -2.88 -17.56 -9.07
N PRO A 14 -3.42 -18.79 -9.09
CA PRO A 14 -4.62 -19.09 -9.85
C PRO A 14 -5.80 -18.25 -9.33
N PRO A 15 -6.82 -17.98 -10.17
CA PRO A 15 -8.02 -17.27 -9.74
C PRO A 15 -8.70 -18.00 -8.57
N ILE A 16 -9.14 -17.24 -7.55
CA ILE A 16 -9.90 -17.77 -6.42
C ILE A 16 -11.22 -18.38 -6.92
N ASP A 17 -11.52 -19.64 -6.57
CA ASP A 17 -12.79 -20.29 -6.85
C ASP A 17 -13.82 -19.96 -5.74
N PRO A 18 -14.91 -19.21 -6.04
CA PRO A 18 -15.90 -18.83 -5.04
C PRO A 18 -16.80 -19.98 -4.57
N SER A 19 -16.71 -21.15 -5.23
CA SER A 19 -17.42 -22.37 -4.84
C SER A 19 -16.63 -23.24 -3.86
N GLU A 20 -15.32 -22.98 -3.72
CA GLU A 20 -14.55 -23.58 -2.64
C GLU A 20 -15.07 -23.07 -1.28
N PRO A 21 -15.08 -23.93 -0.25
CA PRO A 21 -15.49 -23.50 1.08
C PRO A 21 -14.54 -22.40 1.57
N VAL A 22 -15.11 -21.42 2.28
CA VAL A 22 -14.31 -20.41 2.98
C VAL A 22 -13.35 -21.14 3.94
N PRO A 23 -12.05 -20.82 3.93
CA PRO A 23 -11.11 -21.37 4.92
C PRO A 23 -11.60 -21.11 6.34
N ASP A 24 -11.44 -22.10 7.22
CA ASP A 24 -11.83 -21.98 8.64
C ASP A 24 -11.05 -20.88 9.37
N ASP A 25 -9.83 -20.57 8.89
CA ASP A 25 -9.01 -19.46 9.38
C ASP A 25 -8.98 -18.32 8.36
N PRO A 26 -9.57 -17.15 8.67
CA PRO A 26 -9.49 -15.99 7.79
C PRO A 26 -8.06 -15.47 7.61
N GLY A 27 -7.13 -15.81 8.52
CA GLY A 27 -5.72 -15.46 8.44
C GLY A 27 -5.02 -16.02 7.20
N GLU A 28 -5.45 -17.17 6.68
CA GLU A 28 -4.92 -17.77 5.44
C GLU A 28 -5.20 -16.92 4.19
N LEU A 29 -6.20 -16.05 4.24
CA LEU A 29 -6.55 -15.12 3.15
C LEU A 29 -5.96 -13.72 3.35
N LEU A 30 -5.43 -13.42 4.55
CA LEU A 30 -4.85 -12.12 4.81
C LEU A 30 -3.43 -12.10 4.24
N PRO A 31 -3.05 -11.04 3.51
CA PRO A 31 -1.66 -10.87 3.12
C PRO A 31 -0.80 -10.84 4.38
N ASP A 32 0.38 -11.46 4.33
CA ASP A 32 1.40 -11.33 5.37
C ASP A 32 1.75 -9.84 5.52
N THR A 33 1.10 -9.18 6.48
CA THR A 33 1.47 -7.82 6.82
C THR A 33 2.88 -7.87 7.39
N PRO A 34 3.77 -6.93 7.05
CA PRO A 34 5.08 -6.90 7.66
C PRO A 34 4.91 -6.80 9.19
N GLU A 35 5.60 -7.67 9.92
CA GLU A 35 5.60 -7.73 11.39
C GLU A 35 5.80 -6.34 12.03
N THR A 36 6.59 -5.50 11.35
CA THR A 36 6.81 -4.11 11.72
C THR A 36 6.51 -3.19 10.55
N LEU A 37 5.70 -2.16 10.79
CA LEU A 37 5.48 -1.10 9.82
C LEU A 37 6.80 -0.37 9.49
N PRO A 38 6.99 0.11 8.25
CA PRO A 38 8.08 1.03 7.93
C PRO A 38 7.94 2.32 8.75
N PRO A 39 9.05 3.06 8.98
CA PRO A 39 8.98 4.35 9.63
C PRO A 39 8.07 5.32 8.86
N ALA A 40 7.40 6.21 9.59
CA ALA A 40 6.58 7.25 8.97
C ALA A 40 7.44 8.14 8.05
N PRO A 41 6.87 8.64 6.93
CA PRO A 41 7.51 9.69 6.15
C PRO A 41 7.84 10.91 7.03
N ALA A 42 8.93 11.60 6.71
CA ALA A 42 9.27 12.85 7.38
C ALA A 42 8.19 13.90 7.09
N GLU A 43 7.81 14.68 8.11
CA GLU A 43 6.96 15.85 7.89
C GLU A 43 7.71 16.86 7.00
N PRO A 44 7.03 17.50 6.04
CA PRO A 44 7.58 18.68 5.38
C PRO A 44 7.93 19.72 6.45
N GLY A 45 9.19 20.13 6.50
CA GLY A 45 9.57 21.31 7.28
C GLY A 45 8.92 22.57 6.70
N PRO A 46 8.95 23.70 7.42
CA PRO A 46 8.69 24.99 6.79
C PRO A 46 9.55 25.09 5.53
N GLY A 47 8.93 25.42 4.40
CA GLY A 47 9.61 25.45 3.11
C GLY A 47 10.81 26.38 3.17
N ASP A 48 11.91 25.99 2.54
CA ASP A 48 12.93 26.97 2.22
C ASP A 48 12.27 28.07 1.36
N PRO A 49 12.54 29.36 1.57
CA PRO A 49 11.94 30.43 0.76
C PRO A 49 12.23 30.29 -0.74
N GLU A 50 13.22 29.49 -1.13
CA GLU A 50 13.53 29.15 -2.52
C GLU A 50 12.94 27.79 -2.99
N ASP A 51 12.20 27.08 -2.12
CA ASP A 51 11.50 25.85 -2.45
C ASP A 51 10.15 26.16 -3.14
N PRO A 52 9.98 25.86 -4.45
CA PRO A 52 8.75 26.13 -5.17
C PRO A 52 7.56 25.29 -4.70
N ASP A 53 7.79 24.22 -3.93
CA ASP A 53 6.77 23.34 -3.36
C ASP A 53 6.53 23.62 -1.86
N GLY A 54 7.21 24.61 -1.28
CA GLY A 54 7.09 25.01 0.13
C GLY A 54 5.76 25.68 0.48
N VAL A 55 5.16 25.28 1.60
CA VAL A 55 3.93 25.93 2.12
C VAL A 55 4.30 27.34 2.62
N PRO A 56 3.69 28.43 2.11
CA PRO A 56 4.00 29.77 2.58
C PRO A 56 3.56 29.96 4.04
N GLU A 57 4.41 30.59 4.86
CA GLU A 57 4.03 30.94 6.23
C GLU A 57 2.84 31.94 6.24
N PRO A 58 1.84 31.74 7.12
CA PRO A 58 0.72 32.66 7.23
C PRO A 58 1.17 34.01 7.80
N THR A 59 0.86 35.10 7.08
CA THR A 59 1.06 36.50 7.50
C THR A 59 -0.04 37.00 8.43
#